data_AF-A0A3P9NKE4-F1
#
_entry.id   AF-A0A3P9NKE4-F1
#
_cell.length_a   1.000
_cell.length_b   1.000
_cell.length_c   1.000
_cell.angle_alpha   90.00
_cell.angle_beta   90.00
_cell.angle_gamma   90.00
#
_symmetry.space_group_name_H-M   'P 1'
#
loop_
_entity.id
_entity.type
_entity.pdbx_description
1 polymer ?
#
loop_
_entity_poly.entity_id
_entity_poly.type
_entity_poly.pdbx_seq_one_letter_code
_entity_poly.pdbx_strand_id
1 'polypeptide(L)'
;MDFSLYTPSVDDCKQKCPAAALRCFADELSVLCEEMKVSSLDCTEPKLSQSLRTLAKKFNKSESDCRPCELHPEESPKDFLGVLLNILEWINSKNC
;
A
#
# COMPACT_ATOMS: atom_id res chain seq x y z
N MET A 1 -2.72 -5.07 19.49
CA MET A 1 -1.62 -4.78 18.55
C MET A 1 -1.94 -3.39 18.09
N ASP A 2 -1.34 -2.41 18.75
CA ASP A 2 -1.80 -1.01 18.71
C ASP A 2 -0.80 -0.21 17.89
N PHE A 3 -0.59 -0.64 16.66
CA PHE A 3 0.18 0.11 15.66
C PHE A 3 -0.75 0.51 14.52
N SER A 4 -0.38 1.59 13.87
CA SER A 4 -1.07 2.15 12.73
C SER A 4 -0.14 2.23 11.54
N LEU A 5 -0.73 2.21 10.34
CA LEU A 5 0.01 2.18 9.08
C LEU A 5 -0.43 3.35 8.22
N TYR A 6 0.54 4.00 7.58
CA TYR A 6 0.23 5.07 6.65
C TYR A 6 -0.59 4.52 5.47
N THR A 7 -1.78 5.05 5.28
CA THR A 7 -2.78 4.48 4.37
C THR A 7 -3.13 5.49 3.27
N PRO A 8 -2.55 5.35 2.07
CA PRO A 8 -2.96 6.15 0.93
C PRO A 8 -4.45 6.00 0.64
N SER A 9 -5.10 7.10 0.28
CA SER A 9 -6.53 7.07 -0.03
C SER A 9 -6.78 6.40 -1.40
N VAL A 10 -8.02 5.97 -1.59
CA VAL A 10 -8.49 5.47 -2.88
C VAL A 10 -8.30 6.52 -3.99
N ASP A 11 -8.47 7.81 -3.69
CA ASP A 11 -8.27 8.88 -4.68
C ASP A 11 -6.80 9.13 -5.00
N ASP A 12 -5.91 9.03 -4.00
CA ASP A 12 -4.46 9.09 -4.22
C ASP A 12 -4.04 8.00 -5.20
N CYS A 13 -4.55 6.78 -5.03
CA CYS A 13 -4.20 5.66 -5.90
C CYS A 13 -4.91 5.68 -7.26
N LYS A 14 -6.15 6.20 -7.36
CA LYS A 14 -6.91 6.17 -8.62
C LYS A 14 -6.61 7.33 -9.57
N GLN A 15 -6.32 8.52 -9.02
CA GLN A 15 -6.40 9.75 -9.81
C GLN A 15 -5.09 10.54 -9.89
N LYS A 16 -4.33 10.57 -8.79
CA LYS A 16 -3.13 11.42 -8.67
C LYS A 16 -1.83 10.67 -8.77
N CYS A 17 -1.61 9.72 -7.87
CA CYS A 17 -0.30 9.15 -7.56
C CYS A 17 -0.35 7.62 -7.37
N PRO A 18 -0.89 6.85 -8.34
CA PRO A 18 -0.94 5.39 -8.26
C PRO A 18 0.39 4.71 -7.93
N ALA A 19 1.49 5.12 -8.56
CA ALA A 19 2.79 4.49 -8.36
C ALA A 19 3.35 4.82 -6.97
N ALA A 20 3.28 6.09 -6.53
CA ALA A 20 3.70 6.47 -5.18
C ALA A 20 2.83 5.81 -4.10
N ALA A 21 1.52 5.76 -4.27
CA ALA A 21 0.60 5.11 -3.34
C ALA A 21 0.90 3.60 -3.20
N LEU A 22 1.08 2.88 -4.31
CA LEU A 22 1.43 1.46 -4.28
C LEU A 22 2.81 1.19 -3.66
N ARG A 23 3.77 2.13 -3.78
CA ARG A 23 5.05 2.04 -3.07
C ARG A 23 4.87 2.22 -1.57
N CYS A 24 4.09 3.21 -1.15
CA CYS A 24 3.75 3.42 0.27
C CYS A 24 3.07 2.18 0.87
N PHE A 25 2.09 1.58 0.19
CA PHE A 25 1.50 0.30 0.64
C PHE A 25 2.55 -0.82 0.77
N ALA A 26 3.53 -0.90 -0.15
CA ALA A 26 4.58 -1.92 -0.07
C ALA A 26 5.57 -1.68 1.10
N ASP A 27 5.87 -0.41 1.40
CA ASP A 27 6.72 -0.03 2.52
C ASP A 27 6.00 -0.33 3.85
N GLU A 28 4.73 0.05 3.97
CA GLU A 28 3.91 -0.16 5.18
C GLU A 28 3.55 -1.63 5.44
N LEU A 29 3.42 -2.45 4.40
CA LEU A 29 3.33 -3.91 4.56
C LEU A 29 4.61 -4.51 5.15
N SER A 30 5.77 -3.91 4.85
CA SER A 30 7.03 -4.34 5.47
C SER A 30 7.03 -4.00 6.95
N VAL A 31 6.53 -2.81 7.33
CA VAL A 31 6.34 -2.40 8.74
C VAL A 31 5.40 -3.37 9.45
N LEU A 32 4.24 -3.68 8.86
CA LEU A 32 3.30 -4.68 9.37
C LEU A 32 3.99 -6.01 9.67
N CYS A 33 4.83 -6.51 8.76
CA CYS A 33 5.58 -7.74 9.00
C CYS A 33 6.54 -7.67 10.16
N GLU A 34 7.29 -6.57 10.30
CA GLU A 34 8.22 -6.41 11.41
C GLU A 34 7.47 -6.38 12.74
N GLU A 35 6.33 -5.69 12.81
CA GLU A 35 5.45 -5.66 13.99
C GLU A 35 4.88 -7.05 14.33
N MET A 36 4.50 -7.83 13.29
CA MET A 36 4.07 -9.22 13.45
C MET A 36 5.18 -10.11 14.02
N LYS A 37 6.42 -9.96 13.54
CA LYS A 37 7.57 -10.72 14.06
C LYS A 37 7.84 -10.41 15.53
N VAL A 38 7.75 -9.14 15.94
CA VAL A 38 7.86 -8.74 17.36
C VAL A 38 6.81 -9.47 18.21
N SER A 39 5.63 -9.71 17.64
CA SER A 39 4.55 -10.46 18.29
C SER A 39 4.64 -11.98 18.09
N SER A 40 5.75 -12.51 17.59
CA SER A 40 5.96 -13.94 17.27
C SER A 40 4.93 -14.52 16.28
N LEU A 41 4.38 -13.68 15.42
CA LEU A 41 3.52 -14.07 14.30
C LEU A 41 4.33 -14.16 13.02
N ASP A 42 4.10 -15.23 12.24
CA ASP A 42 4.71 -15.37 10.94
C ASP A 42 4.08 -14.40 9.93
N CYS A 43 4.94 -13.70 9.17
CA CYS A 43 4.52 -12.85 8.07
C CYS A 43 4.96 -13.45 6.73
N THR A 44 4.00 -13.73 5.85
CA THR A 44 4.25 -14.33 4.51
C THR A 44 4.15 -13.31 3.38
N GLU A 45 4.13 -12.02 3.74
CA GLU A 45 3.95 -10.88 2.84
C GLU A 45 5.10 -10.56 1.86
N PRO A 46 6.38 -10.98 1.98
CA PRO A 46 7.46 -10.46 1.12
C PRO A 46 7.20 -10.53 -0.39
N LYS A 47 6.34 -11.46 -0.82
CA LYS A 47 5.90 -11.58 -2.22
C LYS A 47 4.90 -10.48 -2.63
N LEU A 48 4.00 -10.06 -1.74
CA LEU A 48 2.99 -9.04 -1.99
C LEU A 48 3.64 -7.67 -2.16
N SER A 49 4.52 -7.24 -1.25
CA SER A 49 5.24 -5.97 -1.31
C SER A 49 6.06 -5.86 -2.60
N GLN A 50 6.77 -6.93 -2.96
CA GLN A 50 7.48 -7.00 -4.24
C GLN A 50 6.53 -6.92 -5.45
N SER A 51 5.35 -7.53 -5.37
CA SER A 51 4.32 -7.47 -6.41
C SER A 51 3.76 -6.06 -6.56
N LEU A 52 3.51 -5.36 -5.45
CA LEU A 52 3.04 -3.96 -5.45
C LEU A 52 4.09 -3.03 -6.05
N ARG A 53 5.39 -3.19 -5.70
CA ARG A 53 6.47 -2.42 -6.34
C ARG A 53 6.57 -2.67 -7.83
N THR A 54 6.34 -3.91 -8.26
CA THR A 54 6.32 -4.28 -9.69
C THR A 54 5.12 -3.67 -10.39
N LEU A 55 3.95 -3.69 -9.76
CA LEU A 55 2.73 -3.07 -10.26
C LEU A 55 2.89 -1.54 -10.37
N ALA A 56 3.48 -0.90 -9.36
CA ALA A 56 3.77 0.54 -9.36
C ALA A 56 4.61 0.96 -10.58
N LYS A 57 5.58 0.15 -11.01
CA LYS A 57 6.39 0.41 -12.20
C LYS A 57 5.61 0.38 -13.50
N LYS A 58 4.43 -0.26 -13.55
CA LYS A 58 3.58 -0.32 -14.75
C LYS A 58 2.76 0.96 -14.97
N PHE A 59 2.66 1.83 -13.97
CA PHE A 59 2.01 3.12 -14.11
C PHE A 59 2.98 4.07 -14.85
N ASN A 60 2.75 4.26 -16.14
CA ASN A 60 3.59 5.08 -17.04
C ASN A 60 3.38 6.60 -16.89
N LYS A 61 2.59 7.04 -15.91
CA LYS A 61 2.29 8.46 -15.72
C LYS A 61 3.43 9.09 -14.92
N SER A 62 4.03 10.16 -15.44
CA SER A 62 4.93 10.99 -14.63
C SER A 62 4.10 11.63 -13.52
N GLU A 63 4.28 11.17 -12.30
CA GLU A 63 3.61 11.73 -11.14
C GLU A 63 4.43 12.91 -10.62
N SER A 64 3.77 14.05 -10.41
CA SER A 64 4.34 15.23 -9.79
C SER A 64 3.51 15.62 -8.57
N ASP A 65 4.15 16.20 -7.57
CA ASP A 65 3.50 16.68 -6.34
C ASP A 65 2.76 15.57 -5.56
N CYS A 66 3.27 14.34 -5.63
CA CYS A 66 2.78 13.25 -4.80
C CYS A 66 3.16 13.48 -3.34
N ARG A 67 2.17 13.28 -2.48
CA ARG A 67 2.36 13.35 -1.05
C ARG A 67 3.32 12.22 -0.60
N PRO A 68 4.31 12.51 0.26
CA PRO A 68 5.11 11.49 0.95
C PRO A 68 4.25 10.52 1.75
N CYS A 69 4.74 9.30 1.96
CA CYS A 69 3.97 8.23 2.61
C CYS A 69 3.51 8.64 4.02
N GLU A 70 4.41 9.27 4.77
CA GLU A 70 4.25 9.69 6.16
C GLU A 70 3.26 10.85 6.35
N LEU A 71 2.75 11.44 5.27
CA LEU A 71 1.70 12.46 5.33
C LEU A 71 0.30 11.87 5.06
N HIS A 72 0.18 10.58 4.74
CA HIS A 72 -1.11 9.92 4.66
C HIS A 72 -1.69 9.67 6.06
N PRO A 73 -3.02 9.52 6.19
CA PRO A 73 -3.62 9.11 7.45
C PRO A 73 -3.08 7.77 7.94
N GLU A 74 -2.91 7.64 9.24
CA GLU A 74 -2.55 6.40 9.91
C GLU A 74 -3.82 5.63 10.24
N GLU A 75 -3.92 4.39 9.77
CA GLU A 75 -5.11 3.54 9.98
C GLU A 75 -4.74 2.22 10.64
N SER A 76 -5.76 1.52 11.17
CA SER A 76 -5.56 0.19 11.73
C SER A 76 -5.10 -0.80 10.65
N PRO A 77 -4.39 -1.90 11.00
CA PRO A 77 -3.96 -2.90 10.02
C PRO A 77 -5.12 -3.49 9.21
N LYS A 78 -6.30 -3.62 9.83
CA LYS A 78 -7.50 -4.11 9.17
C LYS A 78 -7.99 -3.13 8.10
N ASP A 79 -8.04 -1.84 8.43
CA ASP A 79 -8.52 -0.81 7.52
C ASP A 79 -7.50 -0.59 6.39
N PHE A 80 -6.20 -0.54 6.72
CA PHE A 80 -5.11 -0.51 5.74
C PHE A 80 -5.24 -1.64 4.70
N LEU A 81 -5.38 -2.90 5.15
CA LEU A 81 -5.54 -4.05 4.24
C LEU A 81 -6.85 -4.00 3.45
N GLY A 82 -7.93 -3.49 4.06
CA GLY A 82 -9.20 -3.28 3.37
C GLY A 82 -9.10 -2.26 2.23
N VAL A 83 -8.42 -1.14 2.47
CA VAL A 83 -8.16 -0.11 1.45
C VAL A 83 -7.28 -0.66 0.33
N LEU A 84 -6.21 -1.38 0.67
CA LEU A 84 -5.34 -2.02 -0.31
C LEU A 84 -6.09 -3.01 -1.20
N LEU A 85 -6.93 -3.87 -0.61
CA LEU A 85 -7.76 -4.81 -1.37
C LEU A 85 -8.68 -4.09 -2.36
N ASN A 86 -9.41 -3.07 -1.90
CA ASN A 86 -10.29 -2.27 -2.76
C ASN A 86 -9.54 -1.64 -3.94
N ILE A 87 -8.32 -1.18 -3.72
CA ILE A 87 -7.46 -0.62 -4.77
C ILE A 87 -7.05 -1.70 -5.77
N LEU A 88 -6.59 -2.86 -5.30
CA LEU A 88 -6.16 -3.97 -6.16
C LEU A 88 -7.32 -4.52 -7.00
N GLU A 89 -8.49 -4.69 -6.41
CA GLU A 89 -9.70 -5.09 -7.13
C GLU A 89 -10.07 -4.08 -8.22
N TRP A 90 -9.97 -2.78 -7.91
CA TRP A 90 -10.20 -1.74 -8.90
C TRP A 90 -9.17 -1.77 -10.03
N ILE A 91 -7.87 -1.88 -9.73
CA ILE A 91 -6.82 -1.99 -10.75
C ILE A 91 -7.08 -3.20 -11.64
N ASN A 92 -7.42 -4.34 -11.04
CA ASN A 92 -7.74 -5.56 -11.77
C ASN A 92 -8.95 -5.37 -12.69
N SER A 93 -10.03 -4.74 -12.19
CA SER A 93 -11.24 -4.46 -12.98
C SER A 93 -11.01 -3.56 -14.20
N LYS A 94 -9.92 -2.78 -14.23
CA LYS A 94 -9.54 -1.92 -15.36
C LYS A 94 -8.63 -2.61 -16.38
N ASN A 95 -8.07 -3.76 -16.04
CA ASN A 95 -7.12 -4.51 -16.87
C ASN A 95 -7.63 -5.90 -17.27
N CYS A 96 -8.88 -6.24 -16.94
CA CYS A 96 -9.58 -7.44 -17.40
C CYS A 96 -10.48 -7.14 -18.61
#